data_AF-A0A5E4IA23-F1
#
_entry.id   AF-A0A5E4IA23-F1
#
_cell.length_a   1.000
_cell.length_b   1.000
_cell.length_c   1.000
_cell.angle_alpha   90.00
_cell.angle_beta   90.00
_cell.angle_gamma   90.00
#
_symmetry.space_group_name_H-M   'P 1'
#
loop_
_entity.id
_entity.type
_entity.pdbx_description
1 polymer ?
#
loop_
_entity_poly.entity_id
_entity_poly.type
_entity_poly.pdbx_seq_one_letter_code
_entity_poly.pdbx_strand_id
1 'polypeptide(L)'
;MPKAISAVVATVLLLMMTVSAAGIAYVWTSSIQKGVQTGTETQAGNIQAQASSCIKIDTAVGNKVYIRNCGEGTITNASIVAYVNGIPVNASLSAAALGPREVGVLTLGAGNISGNAKIKIGNRNADVSETFSSIPKKGGNTNPGLSCADILSDAFLPNNGIYWIAPAGGTAFQAYCDMRTDEGGWTLAAVCKASDPTCWNTNAIGSGIDPGSVSSIKLSDANIKAIMNGGEKTTRTYWNQTYRHGVYSPVSATIYNKITSPNLWTSASCGVLNDLKEFYLKYNYTDGWGSAIYTNSTGCSCSSNGWSNAQKDSCGFATWYAGCENGPSMSHDCSQPVERADIVVWIR
;
A
#
# COMPACT_ATOMS: atom_id res chain seq x y z
N MET A 1 76.26 62.92 -18.32
CA MET A 1 75.96 62.48 -19.70
C MET A 1 75.35 61.08 -19.61
N PRO A 2 74.07 60.87 -19.97
CA PRO A 2 73.49 59.54 -19.93
C PRO A 2 74.13 58.70 -21.05
N LYS A 3 74.70 57.55 -20.70
CA LYS A 3 75.28 56.61 -21.69
C LYS A 3 74.12 56.01 -22.48
N ALA A 4 74.01 56.37 -23.75
CA ALA A 4 73.02 55.79 -24.66
C ALA A 4 73.29 54.29 -24.83
N ILE A 5 72.25 53.47 -24.67
CA ILE A 5 72.30 52.03 -24.92
C ILE A 5 72.50 51.84 -26.44
N SER A 6 73.51 51.07 -26.84
CA SER A 6 73.76 50.78 -28.27
C SER A 6 72.52 50.18 -28.92
N ALA A 7 72.22 50.56 -30.16
CA ALA A 7 71.05 50.08 -30.90
C ALA A 7 70.94 48.55 -30.94
N VAL A 8 72.07 47.84 -30.92
CA VAL A 8 72.15 46.37 -30.85
C VAL A 8 71.67 45.85 -29.48
N VAL A 9 72.07 46.50 -28.40
CA VAL A 9 71.64 46.11 -27.03
C VAL A 9 70.15 46.42 -26.85
N ALA A 10 69.65 47.52 -27.41
CA ALA A 10 68.24 47.88 -27.37
C ALA A 10 67.36 46.85 -28.12
N THR A 11 67.79 46.40 -29.30
CA THR A 11 67.05 45.38 -30.08
C THR A 11 67.05 44.01 -29.43
N VAL A 12 68.18 43.59 -28.85
CA VAL A 12 68.26 42.32 -28.08
C VAL A 12 67.36 42.36 -26.85
N LEU A 13 67.34 43.48 -26.11
CA LEU A 13 66.45 43.63 -24.95
C LEU A 13 64.97 43.62 -25.34
N LEU A 14 64.61 44.24 -26.47
CA LEU A 14 63.24 44.25 -26.99
C LEU A 14 62.78 42.84 -27.40
N LEU A 15 63.66 42.06 -28.03
CA LEU A 15 63.40 40.65 -28.37
C LEU A 15 63.24 39.76 -27.13
N MET A 16 64.06 39.96 -26.10
CA MET A 16 63.92 39.18 -24.86
C MET A 16 62.63 39.53 -24.09
N MET A 17 62.20 40.79 -24.13
CA MET A 17 60.93 41.22 -23.53
C MET A 17 59.72 40.60 -24.24
N THR A 18 59.71 40.56 -25.58
CA THR A 18 58.58 39.98 -26.33
C THR A 18 58.50 38.46 -26.15
N VAL A 19 59.64 37.75 -26.14
CA VAL A 19 59.68 36.31 -25.88
C VAL A 19 59.22 35.99 -24.45
N SER A 20 59.61 36.81 -23.47
CA SER A 20 59.17 36.65 -22.08
C SER A 20 57.66 36.90 -21.92
N ALA A 21 57.13 37.94 -22.57
CA ALA A 21 55.70 38.25 -22.56
C ALA A 21 54.87 37.12 -23.20
N ALA A 22 55.34 36.56 -24.32
CA ALA A 22 54.70 35.42 -24.98
C ALA A 22 54.73 34.14 -24.11
N GLY A 23 55.85 33.88 -23.43
CA GLY A 23 55.98 32.75 -22.50
C GLY A 23 55.03 32.86 -21.31
N ILE A 24 54.91 34.04 -20.71
CA ILE A 24 53.97 34.30 -19.60
C ILE A 24 52.52 34.15 -20.07
N ALA A 25 52.19 34.65 -21.27
CA ALA A 25 50.85 34.52 -21.84
C ALA A 25 50.49 33.05 -22.12
N TYR A 26 51.44 32.22 -22.57
CA TYR A 26 51.22 30.78 -22.78
C TYR A 26 51.02 30.03 -21.47
N VAL A 27 51.82 30.33 -20.43
CA VAL A 27 51.65 29.71 -19.11
C VAL A 27 50.33 30.14 -18.45
N TRP A 28 49.93 31.39 -18.61
CA TRP A 28 48.66 31.90 -18.10
C TRP A 28 47.44 31.32 -18.83
N THR A 29 47.47 31.27 -20.17
CA THR A 29 46.36 30.69 -20.95
C THR A 29 46.22 29.18 -20.74
N SER A 30 47.33 28.44 -20.65
CA SER A 30 47.29 26.99 -20.36
C SER A 30 46.85 26.67 -18.92
N SER A 31 47.17 27.53 -17.94
CA SER A 31 46.66 27.38 -16.57
C SER A 31 45.18 27.73 -16.46
N ILE A 32 44.68 28.71 -17.22
CA ILE A 32 43.23 28.98 -17.32
C ILE A 32 42.50 27.81 -17.96
N GLN A 33 43.00 27.25 -19.06
CA GLN A 33 42.37 26.08 -19.70
C GLN A 33 42.30 24.87 -18.76
N LYS A 34 43.38 24.59 -18.02
CA LYS A 34 43.39 23.55 -16.98
C LYS A 34 42.42 23.88 -15.84
N GLY A 35 42.42 25.11 -15.34
CA GLY A 35 41.51 25.54 -14.27
C GLY A 35 40.03 25.47 -14.66
N VAL A 36 39.69 25.77 -15.91
CA VAL A 36 38.32 25.66 -16.45
C VAL A 36 37.91 24.19 -16.64
N GLN A 37 38.80 23.32 -17.12
CA GLN A 37 38.50 21.87 -17.20
C GLN A 37 38.33 21.23 -15.82
N THR A 38 39.23 21.49 -14.86
CA THR A 38 39.15 20.91 -13.51
C THR A 38 37.97 21.46 -12.71
N GLY A 39 37.63 22.74 -12.88
CA GLY A 39 36.44 23.35 -12.26
C GLY A 39 35.14 22.75 -12.78
N THR A 40 35.05 22.46 -14.08
CA THR A 40 33.85 21.90 -14.71
C THR A 40 33.67 20.40 -14.40
N GLU A 41 34.74 19.61 -14.35
CA GLU A 41 34.69 18.18 -13.97
C GLU A 41 34.31 17.97 -12.50
N THR A 42 34.83 18.82 -11.59
CA THR A 42 34.52 18.74 -10.15
C THR A 42 33.08 19.21 -9.86
N GLN A 43 32.58 20.22 -10.57
CA GLN A 43 31.17 20.64 -10.46
C GLN A 43 30.22 19.65 -11.15
N ALA A 44 30.55 19.13 -12.32
CA ALA A 44 29.72 18.14 -13.03
C ALA A 44 29.65 16.82 -12.24
N GLY A 45 30.75 16.36 -11.65
CA GLY A 45 30.77 15.17 -10.79
C GLY A 45 29.92 15.35 -9.52
N ASN A 46 29.96 16.53 -8.90
CA ASN A 46 29.13 16.85 -7.73
C ASN A 46 27.65 17.05 -8.09
N ILE A 47 27.33 17.64 -9.24
CA ILE A 47 25.95 17.78 -9.76
C ILE A 47 25.39 16.41 -10.17
N GLN A 48 26.21 15.51 -10.73
CA GLN A 48 25.82 14.14 -11.06
C GLN A 48 25.68 13.24 -9.81
N ALA A 49 26.52 13.46 -8.79
CA ALA A 49 26.38 12.84 -7.47
C ALA A 49 25.14 13.35 -6.71
N GLN A 50 24.80 14.63 -6.82
CA GLN A 50 23.58 15.23 -6.27
C GLN A 50 22.32 14.82 -7.05
N ALA A 51 22.42 14.63 -8.37
CA ALA A 51 21.32 14.15 -9.21
C ALA A 51 21.05 12.64 -9.07
N SER A 52 22.00 11.88 -8.50
CA SER A 52 21.88 10.43 -8.26
C SER A 52 21.62 10.07 -6.80
N SER A 53 21.66 11.04 -5.88
CA SER A 53 21.45 10.85 -4.44
C SER A 53 20.01 11.14 -4.04
N CYS A 54 19.19 10.10 -3.92
CA CYS A 54 17.87 10.23 -3.32
C CYS A 54 17.63 9.04 -2.40
N ILE A 55 17.42 9.35 -1.11
CA ILE A 55 17.05 8.37 -0.08
C ILE A 55 15.69 8.78 0.46
N LYS A 56 14.71 7.89 0.33
CA LYS A 56 13.41 8.04 1.00
C LYS A 56 13.33 7.08 2.17
N ILE A 57 12.75 7.53 3.26
CA ILE A 57 12.45 6.68 4.40
C ILE A 57 11.04 6.12 4.16
N ASP A 58 10.93 4.81 3.96
CA ASP A 58 9.64 4.16 3.73
C ASP A 58 8.92 3.90 5.06
N THR A 59 9.63 3.33 6.05
CA THR A 59 9.08 3.09 7.40
C THR A 59 10.20 2.79 8.41
N ALA A 60 9.90 2.81 9.71
CA ALA A 60 10.83 2.41 10.76
C ALA A 60 10.13 1.57 11.83
N VAL A 61 10.77 0.46 12.26
CA VAL A 61 10.26 -0.45 13.29
C VAL A 61 11.39 -0.89 14.20
N GLY A 62 11.27 -0.63 15.50
CA GLY A 62 12.35 -0.90 16.45
C GLY A 62 13.59 -0.09 16.08
N ASN A 63 14.75 -0.74 15.91
CA ASN A 63 15.98 -0.10 15.43
C ASN A 63 16.20 -0.25 13.91
N LYS A 64 15.21 -0.73 13.16
CA LYS A 64 15.31 -0.93 11.71
C LYS A 64 14.58 0.18 10.97
N VAL A 65 15.23 0.78 9.99
CA VAL A 65 14.68 1.79 9.09
C VAL A 65 14.71 1.23 7.68
N TYR A 66 13.54 1.15 7.05
CA TYR A 66 13.38 0.72 5.67
C TYR A 66 13.54 1.96 4.80
N ILE A 67 14.50 1.91 3.90
CA ILE A 67 14.86 3.04 3.02
C ILE A 67 14.81 2.59 1.57
N ARG A 68 14.45 3.51 0.69
CA ARG A 68 14.46 3.32 -0.76
C ARG A 68 15.49 4.22 -1.41
N ASN A 69 16.24 3.65 -2.34
CA ASN A 69 17.03 4.44 -3.28
C ASN A 69 16.10 5.02 -4.36
N CYS A 70 15.70 6.28 -4.24
CA CYS A 70 14.91 6.95 -5.27
C CYS A 70 15.77 7.63 -6.34
N GLY A 71 17.09 7.46 -6.27
CA GLY A 71 18.05 7.99 -7.22
C GLY A 71 18.56 6.91 -8.16
N GLU A 72 19.46 7.33 -9.04
CA GLU A 72 20.09 6.47 -10.05
C GLU A 72 21.50 6.00 -9.61
N GLY A 73 21.98 6.41 -8.43
CA GLY A 73 23.31 6.05 -7.92
C GLY A 73 23.24 5.00 -6.81
N THR A 74 24.23 4.11 -6.73
CA THR A 74 24.27 3.06 -5.71
C THR A 74 24.60 3.62 -4.31
N ILE A 75 23.84 3.23 -3.29
CA ILE A 75 24.06 3.62 -1.88
C ILE A 75 24.86 2.51 -1.17
N THR A 76 25.85 2.87 -0.36
CA THR A 76 26.66 1.91 0.41
C THR A 76 26.76 2.34 1.87
N ASN A 77 27.24 1.45 2.74
CA ASN A 77 27.47 1.78 4.16
C ASN A 77 28.39 2.99 4.37
N ALA A 78 29.32 3.26 3.45
CA ALA A 78 30.26 4.38 3.57
C ALA A 78 29.60 5.75 3.33
N SER A 79 28.49 5.78 2.59
CA SER A 79 27.81 7.02 2.21
C SER A 79 26.65 7.40 3.14
N ILE A 80 26.20 6.50 4.01
CA ILE A 80 25.03 6.72 4.89
C ILE A 80 25.44 7.48 6.16
N VAL A 81 24.63 8.47 6.53
CA VAL A 81 24.63 9.10 7.85
C VAL A 81 23.22 9.07 8.41
N ALA A 82 23.08 8.81 9.71
CA ALA A 82 21.78 8.75 10.37
C ALA A 82 21.78 9.62 11.63
N TYR A 83 20.64 10.27 11.88
CA TYR A 83 20.39 11.05 13.08
C TYR A 83 19.06 10.63 13.70
N VAL A 84 19.03 10.53 15.02
CA VAL A 84 17.82 10.31 15.81
C VAL A 84 17.67 11.49 16.79
N ASN A 85 16.57 12.21 16.72
CA ASN A 85 16.33 13.44 17.47
C ASN A 85 17.46 14.49 17.30
N GLY A 86 18.08 14.51 16.13
CA GLY A 86 19.22 15.38 15.82
C GLY A 86 20.58 14.88 16.32
N ILE A 87 20.63 13.76 17.04
CA ILE A 87 21.88 13.14 17.51
C ILE A 87 22.38 12.14 16.47
N PRO A 88 23.65 12.19 16.03
CA PRO A 88 24.19 11.22 15.09
C PRO A 88 24.23 9.83 15.73
N VAL A 89 23.77 8.83 14.99
CA VAL A 89 23.80 7.42 15.41
C VAL A 89 24.52 6.57 14.37
N ASN A 90 25.13 5.48 14.83
CA ASN A 90 25.67 4.48 13.93
C ASN A 90 24.53 3.85 13.13
N ALA A 91 24.73 3.64 11.84
CA ALA A 91 23.74 3.02 10.98
C ALA A 91 24.42 2.10 9.97
N SER A 92 23.87 0.91 9.79
CA SER A 92 24.42 -0.10 8.88
C SER A 92 23.34 -0.69 7.99
N LEU A 93 23.49 -0.53 6.69
CA LEU A 93 22.72 -1.20 5.65
C LEU A 93 22.99 -2.70 5.74
N SER A 94 21.91 -3.49 5.77
CA SER A 94 21.97 -4.95 5.86
C SER A 94 22.51 -5.60 4.59
N ALA A 95 22.36 -4.93 3.44
CA ALA A 95 22.99 -5.29 2.18
C ALA A 95 24.33 -4.56 2.03
N ALA A 96 25.24 -5.13 1.22
CA ALA A 96 26.53 -4.49 0.93
C ALA A 96 26.36 -3.15 0.17
N ALA A 97 25.34 -3.07 -0.68
CA ALA A 97 24.98 -1.90 -1.45
C ALA A 97 23.47 -1.93 -1.77
N LEU A 98 22.91 -0.77 -2.13
CA LEU A 98 21.53 -0.59 -2.58
C LEU A 98 21.55 0.07 -3.96
N GLY A 99 21.19 -0.67 -5.00
CA GLY A 99 21.10 -0.19 -6.37
C GLY A 99 19.94 0.78 -6.59
N PRO A 100 19.82 1.38 -7.78
CA PRO A 100 18.71 2.27 -8.12
C PRO A 100 17.36 1.60 -7.91
N ARG A 101 16.41 2.31 -7.28
CA ARG A 101 15.02 1.86 -7.00
C ARG A 101 14.88 0.67 -6.06
N GLU A 102 15.98 0.11 -5.56
CA GLU A 102 15.96 -0.96 -4.58
C GLU A 102 15.58 -0.43 -3.18
N VAL A 103 15.05 -1.34 -2.36
CA VAL A 103 14.69 -1.10 -0.96
C VAL A 103 15.64 -1.87 -0.05
N GLY A 104 16.16 -1.19 0.97
CA GLY A 104 17.12 -1.72 1.90
C GLY A 104 16.69 -1.53 3.34
N VAL A 105 17.28 -2.32 4.24
CA VAL A 105 17.06 -2.21 5.68
C VAL A 105 18.33 -1.64 6.32
N LEU A 106 18.19 -0.47 6.92
CA LEU A 106 19.20 0.19 7.72
C LEU A 106 18.98 -0.16 9.20
N THR A 107 19.98 -0.75 9.84
CA THR A 107 19.94 -1.03 11.29
C THR A 107 20.66 0.10 12.02
N LEU A 108 19.98 0.75 12.96
CA LEU A 108 20.53 1.81 13.80
C LEU A 108 21.18 1.21 15.06
N GLY A 109 22.35 1.72 15.42
CA GLY A 109 23.09 1.40 16.64
C GLY A 109 22.34 1.91 17.87
N ALA A 110 22.35 1.11 18.94
CA ALA A 110 21.45 1.27 20.08
C ALA A 110 21.41 2.69 20.68
N GLY A 111 20.20 3.23 20.85
CA GLY A 111 19.93 4.54 21.43
C GLY A 111 18.54 5.07 21.08
N ASN A 112 17.50 4.51 21.71
CA ASN A 112 16.13 5.05 21.82
C ASN A 112 15.41 5.48 20.53
N ILE A 113 15.00 4.51 19.71
CA ILE A 113 13.78 4.69 18.90
C ILE A 113 12.60 4.22 19.77
N SER A 114 12.19 5.07 20.71
CA SER A 114 11.02 4.84 21.56
C SER A 114 10.11 6.07 21.52
N GLY A 115 8.83 5.85 21.24
CA GLY A 115 7.88 6.95 20.98
C GLY A 115 8.25 7.77 19.74
N ASN A 116 7.88 9.05 19.73
CA ASN A 116 7.97 10.02 18.61
C ASN A 116 9.40 10.45 18.22
N ALA A 117 10.33 9.50 18.07
CA ALA A 117 11.69 9.80 17.65
C ALA A 117 11.70 10.36 16.22
N LYS A 118 12.47 11.44 16.00
CA LYS A 118 12.70 12.07 14.69
C LYS A 118 13.91 11.45 14.01
N ILE A 119 13.69 10.66 12.95
CA ILE A 119 14.78 10.01 12.20
C ILE A 119 15.07 10.84 10.95
N LYS A 120 16.36 11.12 10.72
CA LYS A 120 16.89 11.71 9.48
C LYS A 120 17.98 10.81 8.93
N ILE A 121 17.88 10.41 7.66
CA ILE A 121 18.89 9.60 6.95
C ILE A 121 19.42 10.43 5.78
N GLY A 122 20.73 10.70 5.76
CA GLY A 122 21.39 11.44 4.70
C GLY A 122 22.37 10.58 3.92
N ASN A 123 22.72 11.06 2.72
CA ASN A 123 23.89 10.62 1.96
C ASN A 123 24.95 11.71 2.12
N ARG A 124 26.21 11.37 2.41
CA ARG A 124 27.32 12.34 2.57
C ARG A 124 27.48 13.33 1.40
N ASN A 125 26.88 13.05 0.24
CA ASN A 125 26.91 13.88 -0.96
C ASN A 125 25.63 14.73 -1.19
N ALA A 126 24.53 14.47 -0.47
CA ALA A 126 23.31 15.29 -0.46
C ALA A 126 22.45 15.02 0.79
N ASP A 127 22.15 16.09 1.53
CA ASP A 127 21.20 16.09 2.65
C ASP A 127 19.77 15.87 2.11
N VAL A 128 19.30 14.63 2.03
CA VAL A 128 17.85 14.37 1.96
C VAL A 128 17.36 14.26 3.40
N SER A 129 16.74 15.34 3.89
CA SER A 129 16.30 15.43 5.28
C SER A 129 14.79 15.21 5.36
N GLU A 130 14.34 13.97 5.44
CA GLU A 130 12.97 13.68 5.88
C GLU A 130 12.95 13.52 7.41
N THR A 131 12.00 14.16 8.09
CA THR A 131 11.78 14.00 9.54
C THR A 131 10.70 12.95 9.73
N PHE A 132 11.09 11.72 9.99
CA PHE A 132 10.13 10.69 10.39
C PHE A 132 9.90 10.80 11.89
N SER A 133 8.79 11.39 12.32
CA SER A 133 8.26 11.13 13.67
C SER A 133 7.65 9.75 13.58
N SER A 134 8.06 8.77 14.39
CA SER A 134 7.48 7.42 14.37
C SER A 134 5.95 7.50 14.15
N ILE A 135 5.47 7.24 12.94
CA ILE A 135 4.03 7.12 12.74
C ILE A 135 3.70 5.86 13.55
N PRO A 136 2.86 5.93 14.60
CA PRO A 136 2.43 4.70 15.23
C PRO A 136 1.81 3.87 14.11
N LYS A 137 2.42 2.73 13.77
CA LYS A 137 1.93 1.88 12.70
C LYS A 137 0.46 1.61 12.96
N LYS A 138 -0.43 2.14 12.10
CA LYS A 138 -1.85 1.84 12.18
C LYS A 138 -2.02 0.32 12.13
N GLY A 139 -2.96 -0.20 12.90
CA GLY A 139 -3.18 -1.65 13.01
C GLY A 139 -2.56 -2.30 14.24
N GLY A 140 -1.95 -1.51 15.14
CA GLY A 140 -1.55 -1.94 16.49
C GLY A 140 -2.64 -1.70 17.53
N ASN A 141 -2.58 -2.36 18.68
CA ASN A 141 -3.59 -2.20 19.75
C ASN A 141 -3.64 -0.78 20.36
N THR A 142 -2.52 -0.04 20.34
CA THR A 142 -2.43 1.34 20.80
C THR A 142 -2.68 2.38 19.71
N ASN A 143 -2.71 1.96 18.44
CA ASN A 143 -3.08 2.78 17.29
C ASN A 143 -3.83 1.93 16.25
N PRO A 144 -5.08 1.56 16.53
CA PRO A 144 -5.88 0.79 15.59
C PRO A 144 -6.18 1.61 14.34
N GLY A 145 -6.20 0.97 13.17
CA GLY A 145 -6.70 1.64 11.96
C GLY A 145 -8.23 1.68 11.95
N LEU A 146 -8.84 2.54 11.13
CA LEU A 146 -10.31 2.55 10.97
C LEU A 146 -10.81 1.30 10.21
N SER A 147 -9.98 0.77 9.33
CA SER A 147 -10.21 -0.44 8.53
C SER A 147 -8.87 -0.99 8.02
N CYS A 148 -8.86 -2.15 7.39
CA CYS A 148 -7.66 -2.65 6.72
C CYS A 148 -7.20 -1.72 5.58
N ALA A 149 -8.12 -1.02 4.91
CA ALA A 149 -7.80 -0.03 3.88
C ALA A 149 -7.12 1.21 4.47
N ASP A 150 -7.57 1.68 5.64
CA ASP A 150 -6.92 2.78 6.36
C ASP A 150 -5.53 2.40 6.88
N ILE A 151 -5.33 1.13 7.25
CA ILE A 151 -4.00 0.62 7.58
C ILE A 151 -3.12 0.59 6.32
N LEU A 152 -3.66 0.11 5.19
CA LEU A 152 -2.92 0.02 3.93
C LEU A 152 -2.52 1.41 3.40
N SER A 153 -3.38 2.42 3.52
CA SER A 153 -3.07 3.77 3.04
C SER A 153 -1.90 4.43 3.78
N ASP A 154 -1.64 4.03 5.02
CA ASP A 154 -0.55 4.51 5.88
C ASP A 154 0.66 3.54 5.88
N ALA A 155 0.50 2.33 5.33
CA ALA A 155 1.53 1.29 5.33
C ALA A 155 2.09 1.05 3.93
N PHE A 156 3.41 1.19 3.79
CA PHE A 156 4.07 1.03 2.49
C PHE A 156 4.04 -0.41 1.95
N LEU A 157 4.06 -1.44 2.82
CA LEU A 157 4.02 -2.87 2.45
C LEU A 157 3.41 -3.77 3.54
N PRO A 158 2.14 -3.60 3.91
CA PRO A 158 1.51 -4.48 4.89
C PRO A 158 1.37 -5.91 4.31
N ASN A 159 1.63 -6.90 5.15
CA ASN A 159 1.39 -8.30 4.80
C ASN A 159 -0.02 -8.70 5.23
N ASN A 160 -0.56 -9.75 4.63
CA ASN A 160 -1.79 -10.35 5.11
C ASN A 160 -1.62 -10.79 6.57
N GLY A 161 -2.65 -10.64 7.39
CA GLY A 161 -2.59 -11.03 8.78
C GLY A 161 -3.57 -10.30 9.67
N ILE A 162 -3.39 -10.46 10.98
CA ILE A 162 -4.27 -9.90 11.99
C ILE A 162 -3.80 -8.50 12.37
N TYR A 163 -4.70 -7.54 12.33
CA TYR A 163 -4.47 -6.15 12.72
C TYR A 163 -5.57 -5.69 13.68
N TRP A 164 -5.28 -4.65 14.45
CA TRP A 164 -6.26 -3.97 15.27
C TRP A 164 -6.98 -2.88 14.48
N ILE A 165 -8.30 -2.94 14.44
CA ILE A 165 -9.14 -1.91 13.83
C ILE A 165 -10.16 -1.35 14.82
N ALA A 166 -10.51 -0.08 14.64
CA ALA A 166 -11.53 0.64 15.41
C ALA A 166 -12.42 1.44 14.44
N PRO A 167 -13.33 0.76 13.72
CA PRO A 167 -14.21 1.41 12.74
C PRO A 167 -15.04 2.53 13.36
N ALA A 168 -15.12 3.67 12.68
CA ALA A 168 -15.81 4.88 13.15
C ALA A 168 -15.39 5.36 14.55
N GLY A 169 -14.15 5.05 15.00
CA GLY A 169 -13.67 5.38 16.34
C GLY A 169 -14.31 4.55 17.46
N GLY A 170 -14.93 3.42 17.12
CA GLY A 170 -15.52 2.48 18.08
C GLY A 170 -14.49 1.72 18.90
N THR A 171 -14.94 0.69 19.62
CA THR A 171 -14.05 -0.19 20.39
C THR A 171 -13.10 -0.94 19.45
N ALA A 172 -11.80 -0.92 19.75
CA ALA A 172 -10.80 -1.60 18.97
C ALA A 172 -10.92 -3.13 19.09
N PHE A 173 -10.79 -3.83 17.97
CA PHE A 173 -10.79 -5.30 17.92
C PHE A 173 -9.85 -5.82 16.83
N GLN A 174 -9.53 -7.11 16.89
CA GLN A 174 -8.69 -7.76 15.89
C GLN A 174 -9.51 -8.20 14.67
N ALA A 175 -9.01 -7.89 13.48
CA ALA A 175 -9.57 -8.32 12.20
C ALA A 175 -8.46 -8.87 11.31
N TYR A 176 -8.80 -9.84 10.46
CA TYR A 176 -7.88 -10.28 9.41
C TYR A 176 -7.93 -9.31 8.22
N CYS A 177 -6.77 -8.83 7.81
CA CYS A 177 -6.58 -7.99 6.65
C CYS A 177 -5.88 -8.76 5.54
N ASP A 178 -6.46 -8.76 4.35
CA ASP A 178 -5.77 -9.10 3.11
C ASP A 178 -5.26 -7.80 2.45
N MET A 179 -3.94 -7.69 2.41
CA MET A 179 -3.16 -6.51 2.08
C MET A 179 -2.46 -6.63 0.72
N ARG A 180 -2.69 -7.74 0.00
CA ARG A 180 -1.96 -8.06 -1.25
C ARG A 180 -2.89 -8.29 -2.43
N THR A 181 -3.98 -9.01 -2.21
CA THR A 181 -4.86 -9.43 -3.31
C THR A 181 -5.71 -8.25 -3.74
N ASP A 182 -5.81 -7.99 -5.06
CA ASP A 182 -6.65 -6.94 -5.62
C ASP A 182 -6.39 -5.56 -4.99
N GLU A 183 -5.13 -5.14 -5.04
CA GLU A 183 -4.59 -3.91 -4.41
C GLU A 183 -4.61 -3.90 -2.87
N GLY A 184 -5.18 -4.92 -2.22
CA GLY A 184 -5.17 -5.05 -0.76
C GLY A 184 -6.19 -4.16 -0.04
N GLY A 185 -6.04 -4.06 1.29
CA GLY A 185 -6.90 -3.24 2.16
C GLY A 185 -8.23 -3.92 2.50
N TRP A 186 -8.36 -5.20 2.17
CA TRP A 186 -9.58 -5.99 2.37
C TRP A 186 -9.69 -6.45 3.82
N THR A 187 -10.81 -6.13 4.46
CA THR A 187 -11.14 -6.60 5.82
C THR A 187 -12.01 -7.85 5.72
N LEU A 188 -11.67 -8.92 6.43
CA LEU A 188 -12.51 -10.11 6.51
C LEU A 188 -13.79 -9.78 7.28
N ALA A 189 -14.94 -9.81 6.60
CA ALA A 189 -16.23 -9.53 7.20
C ALA A 189 -16.95 -10.79 7.66
N ALA A 190 -16.87 -11.88 6.89
CA ALA A 190 -17.51 -13.14 7.25
C ALA A 190 -16.89 -14.34 6.56
N VAL A 191 -16.94 -15.49 7.24
CA VAL A 191 -16.86 -16.83 6.66
C VAL A 191 -18.15 -17.51 7.07
N CYS A 192 -19.00 -17.91 6.15
CA CYS A 192 -20.27 -18.57 6.48
C CYS A 192 -20.29 -19.94 5.84
N LYS A 193 -20.55 -20.95 6.67
CA LYS A 193 -20.59 -22.34 6.24
C LYS A 193 -21.96 -22.72 5.74
N ALA A 194 -22.01 -23.49 4.66
CA ALA A 194 -23.24 -24.03 4.11
C ALA A 194 -24.10 -24.72 5.17
N SER A 195 -23.50 -25.50 6.07
CA SER A 195 -24.23 -26.22 7.12
C SER A 195 -24.70 -25.35 8.29
N ASP A 196 -24.36 -24.07 8.34
CA ASP A 196 -24.47 -23.24 9.54
C ASP A 196 -25.24 -21.92 9.28
N PRO A 197 -26.47 -21.79 9.82
CA PRO A 197 -27.30 -20.61 9.59
C PRO A 197 -26.91 -19.41 10.47
N THR A 198 -25.93 -19.52 11.37
CA THR A 198 -25.63 -18.47 12.38
C THR A 198 -25.19 -17.14 11.79
N CYS A 199 -24.65 -17.14 10.56
CA CYS A 199 -24.36 -15.92 9.83
C CYS A 199 -25.60 -15.07 9.50
N TRP A 200 -26.80 -15.66 9.53
CA TRP A 200 -28.09 -14.97 9.36
C TRP A 200 -28.51 -14.25 10.67
N ASN A 201 -27.67 -13.32 11.11
CA ASN A 201 -27.84 -12.59 12.35
C ASN A 201 -27.16 -11.23 12.24
N THR A 202 -27.69 -10.18 12.86
CA THR A 202 -27.07 -8.85 12.86
C THR A 202 -25.86 -8.74 13.79
N ASN A 203 -25.75 -9.63 14.78
CA ASN A 203 -24.66 -9.64 15.74
C ASN A 203 -23.39 -10.27 15.17
N ALA A 204 -22.27 -10.10 15.88
CA ALA A 204 -21.03 -10.80 15.56
C ALA A 204 -21.14 -12.29 15.91
N ILE A 205 -20.46 -13.13 15.13
CA ILE A 205 -20.34 -14.58 15.32
C ILE A 205 -18.85 -14.92 15.36
N GLY A 206 -18.38 -15.53 16.45
CA GLY A 206 -16.95 -15.85 16.61
C GLY A 206 -16.00 -14.65 16.44
N SER A 207 -14.73 -14.94 16.13
CA SER A 207 -13.70 -13.92 15.90
C SER A 207 -13.33 -13.85 14.42
N GLY A 208 -13.51 -12.69 13.79
CA GLY A 208 -13.25 -12.42 12.35
C GLY A 208 -11.77 -12.36 11.96
N ILE A 209 -10.96 -13.34 12.41
CA ILE A 209 -9.50 -13.32 12.32
C ILE A 209 -8.91 -14.44 11.45
N ASP A 210 -9.74 -15.32 10.90
CA ASP A 210 -9.27 -16.44 10.07
C ASP A 210 -10.15 -16.65 8.83
N PRO A 211 -9.66 -16.33 7.61
CA PRO A 211 -10.41 -16.57 6.39
C PRO A 211 -10.58 -18.06 6.05
N GLY A 212 -9.78 -18.94 6.67
CA GLY A 212 -9.86 -20.40 6.53
C GLY A 212 -10.72 -21.09 7.59
N SER A 213 -11.45 -20.32 8.41
CA SER A 213 -12.23 -20.87 9.52
C SER A 213 -13.15 -22.00 9.08
N VAL A 214 -13.14 -23.09 9.84
CA VAL A 214 -14.01 -24.26 9.63
C VAL A 214 -15.43 -24.07 10.21
N SER A 215 -15.62 -23.04 11.04
CA SER A 215 -16.91 -22.62 11.60
C SER A 215 -17.32 -21.27 11.04
N SER A 216 -18.61 -20.93 11.10
CA SER A 216 -19.02 -19.59 10.68
C SER A 216 -18.46 -18.54 11.62
N ILE A 217 -17.90 -17.49 11.04
CA ILE A 217 -17.45 -16.29 11.74
C ILE A 217 -17.96 -15.07 10.99
N LYS A 218 -18.27 -14.00 11.71
CA LYS A 218 -18.84 -12.80 11.12
C LYS A 218 -18.65 -11.59 12.03
N LEU A 219 -18.26 -10.46 11.45
CA LEU A 219 -18.33 -9.16 12.11
C LEU A 219 -19.79 -8.72 12.26
N SER A 220 -20.10 -7.98 13.33
CA SER A 220 -21.44 -7.41 13.49
C SER A 220 -21.80 -6.50 12.31
N ASP A 221 -23.08 -6.42 11.99
CA ASP A 221 -23.53 -5.53 10.92
C ASP A 221 -23.16 -4.08 11.19
N ALA A 222 -23.11 -3.66 12.46
CA ALA A 222 -22.64 -2.33 12.84
C ALA A 222 -21.18 -2.09 12.40
N ASN A 223 -20.29 -3.05 12.63
CA ASN A 223 -18.89 -2.95 12.21
C ASN A 223 -18.75 -3.01 10.68
N ILE A 224 -19.48 -3.91 10.01
CA ILE A 224 -19.48 -3.99 8.53
C ILE A 224 -19.92 -2.65 7.93
N LYS A 225 -21.01 -2.07 8.46
CA LYS A 225 -21.50 -0.74 8.06
C LYS A 225 -20.45 0.35 8.28
N ALA A 226 -19.84 0.39 9.45
CA ALA A 226 -18.82 1.39 9.77
C ALA A 226 -17.60 1.30 8.85
N ILE A 227 -17.11 0.08 8.59
CA ILE A 227 -15.96 -0.15 7.69
C ILE A 227 -16.30 0.30 6.26
N MET A 228 -17.43 -0.15 5.71
CA MET A 228 -17.82 0.22 4.34
C MET A 228 -18.05 1.72 4.19
N ASN A 229 -18.70 2.37 5.17
CA ASN A 229 -18.94 3.82 5.11
C ASN A 229 -17.64 4.64 5.16
N GLY A 230 -16.61 4.14 5.85
CA GLY A 230 -15.29 4.76 5.91
C GLY A 230 -14.35 4.38 4.76
N GLY A 231 -14.81 3.54 3.82
CA GLY A 231 -13.99 2.97 2.76
C GLY A 231 -14.61 3.10 1.37
N GLU A 232 -14.25 2.16 0.49
CA GLU A 232 -14.64 2.18 -0.93
C GLU A 232 -16.05 1.65 -1.19
N LYS A 233 -16.68 1.08 -0.15
CA LYS A 233 -18.02 0.48 -0.19
C LYS A 233 -18.08 -0.68 -1.19
N THR A 234 -17.02 -1.48 -1.22
CA THR A 234 -16.91 -2.63 -2.09
C THR A 234 -16.83 -3.92 -1.29
N THR A 235 -17.28 -5.00 -1.91
CA THR A 235 -17.09 -6.34 -1.39
C THR A 235 -16.33 -7.16 -2.42
N ARG A 236 -15.50 -8.08 -1.93
CA ARG A 236 -14.97 -9.19 -2.72
C ARG A 236 -15.38 -10.48 -2.04
N THR A 237 -15.85 -11.43 -2.84
CA THR A 237 -16.48 -12.61 -2.27
C THR A 237 -16.08 -13.83 -2.98
N TYR A 238 -15.61 -14.79 -2.22
CA TYR A 238 -15.43 -16.13 -2.70
C TYR A 238 -16.64 -16.99 -2.32
N TRP A 239 -17.22 -17.65 -3.33
CA TRP A 239 -18.26 -18.65 -3.17
C TRP A 239 -17.69 -20.02 -3.50
N ASN A 240 -18.09 -21.05 -2.73
CA ASN A 240 -17.71 -22.43 -2.98
C ASN A 240 -18.90 -23.35 -2.69
N GLN A 241 -19.48 -23.89 -3.75
CA GLN A 241 -20.58 -24.85 -3.69
C GLN A 241 -20.06 -26.24 -4.04
N THR A 242 -20.12 -27.18 -3.08
CA THR A 242 -19.64 -28.56 -3.30
C THR A 242 -20.60 -29.39 -4.13
N TYR A 243 -21.90 -29.11 -4.04
CA TYR A 243 -22.94 -29.83 -4.75
C TYR A 243 -23.89 -28.87 -5.46
N ARG A 244 -24.07 -29.08 -6.76
CA ARG A 244 -25.11 -28.47 -7.57
C ARG A 244 -25.84 -29.58 -8.33
N HIS A 245 -27.16 -29.55 -8.28
CA HIS A 245 -28.01 -30.46 -9.00
C HIS A 245 -27.70 -30.41 -10.50
N GLY A 246 -27.48 -31.59 -11.09
CA GLY A 246 -27.10 -31.72 -12.51
C GLY A 246 -25.66 -31.32 -12.85
N VAL A 247 -24.83 -30.89 -11.88
CA VAL A 247 -23.41 -30.54 -12.11
C VAL A 247 -22.52 -31.31 -11.14
N TYR A 248 -21.73 -32.23 -11.68
CA TYR A 248 -20.89 -33.15 -10.89
C TYR A 248 -19.57 -32.55 -10.33
N SER A 249 -19.30 -31.26 -10.60
CA SER A 249 -18.08 -30.59 -10.12
C SER A 249 -18.43 -29.46 -9.15
N PRO A 250 -17.64 -29.26 -8.08
CA PRO A 250 -17.73 -28.08 -7.24
C PRO A 250 -17.66 -26.81 -8.10
N VAL A 251 -18.54 -25.86 -7.79
CA VAL A 251 -18.58 -24.54 -8.44
C VAL A 251 -18.00 -23.53 -7.47
N SER A 252 -16.96 -22.82 -7.91
CA SER A 252 -16.44 -21.68 -7.15
C SER A 252 -16.38 -20.43 -8.00
N ALA A 253 -16.66 -19.29 -7.40
CA ALA A 253 -16.67 -18.01 -8.09
C ALA A 253 -16.24 -16.88 -7.15
N THR A 254 -15.45 -15.95 -7.68
CA THR A 254 -15.22 -14.66 -7.03
C THR A 254 -16.13 -13.60 -7.63
N ILE A 255 -16.85 -12.88 -6.79
CA ILE A 255 -17.77 -11.81 -7.21
C ILE A 255 -17.41 -10.53 -6.46
N TYR A 256 -17.37 -9.42 -7.18
CA TYR A 256 -17.18 -8.10 -6.61
C TYR A 256 -18.47 -7.31 -6.67
N ASN A 257 -18.80 -6.64 -5.57
CA ASN A 257 -19.96 -5.75 -5.51
C ASN A 257 -19.54 -4.35 -5.09
N LYS A 258 -20.21 -3.33 -5.63
CA LYS A 258 -20.21 -1.97 -5.09
C LYS A 258 -21.55 -1.69 -4.43
N ILE A 259 -21.53 -1.12 -3.23
CA ILE A 259 -22.71 -0.85 -2.40
C ILE A 259 -22.85 0.66 -2.21
N THR A 260 -23.88 1.27 -2.79
CA THR A 260 -24.08 2.73 -2.70
C THR A 260 -24.49 3.22 -1.30
N SER A 261 -25.25 2.39 -0.57
CA SER A 261 -25.84 2.74 0.73
C SER A 261 -25.51 1.70 1.83
N PRO A 262 -24.26 1.65 2.34
CA PRO A 262 -23.85 0.66 3.33
C PRO A 262 -24.70 0.65 4.60
N ASN A 263 -25.19 1.81 5.06
CA ASN A 263 -26.05 1.95 6.25
C ASN A 263 -27.27 1.03 6.26
N LEU A 264 -27.71 0.63 5.08
CA LEU A 264 -28.89 -0.20 4.90
C LEU A 264 -28.54 -1.71 5.00
N TRP A 265 -27.29 -2.09 5.28
CA TRP A 265 -26.84 -3.48 5.47
C TRP A 265 -27.46 -4.14 6.73
N THR A 266 -27.95 -5.38 6.59
CA THR A 266 -28.67 -6.18 7.61
C THR A 266 -28.69 -7.71 7.33
N SER A 267 -27.79 -8.51 7.90
CA SER A 267 -27.78 -9.97 7.62
C SER A 267 -28.89 -10.79 8.30
N ALA A 268 -29.96 -10.17 8.80
CA ALA A 268 -31.07 -10.88 9.45
C ALA A 268 -32.42 -10.66 8.76
N SER A 269 -32.46 -9.92 7.65
CA SER A 269 -33.72 -9.57 7.00
C SER A 269 -33.60 -9.51 5.49
N CYS A 270 -34.69 -9.91 4.85
CA CYS A 270 -34.93 -9.82 3.43
C CYS A 270 -35.58 -8.48 3.05
N GLY A 271 -35.09 -7.81 2.01
CA GLY A 271 -35.93 -6.98 1.12
C GLY A 271 -36.61 -5.72 1.66
N VAL A 272 -36.13 -5.06 2.73
CA VAL A 272 -36.83 -3.88 3.28
C VAL A 272 -36.41 -2.52 2.70
N LEU A 273 -35.45 -2.43 1.78
CA LEU A 273 -34.79 -1.14 1.46
C LEU A 273 -34.37 -1.03 -0.03
N ASN A 274 -35.31 -1.31 -0.93
CA ASN A 274 -35.06 -1.74 -2.30
C ASN A 274 -34.85 -0.60 -3.32
N ASP A 275 -35.30 0.62 -3.00
CA ASP A 275 -35.22 1.77 -3.92
C ASP A 275 -33.99 2.68 -3.68
N LEU A 276 -33.19 2.39 -2.64
CA LEU A 276 -32.05 3.21 -2.22
C LEU A 276 -30.69 2.47 -2.26
N LYS A 277 -30.70 1.21 -2.71
CA LYS A 277 -29.53 0.33 -2.78
C LYS A 277 -29.25 -0.07 -4.21
N GLU A 278 -28.33 0.66 -4.85
CA GLU A 278 -27.77 0.25 -6.14
C GLU A 278 -26.56 -0.65 -5.90
N PHE A 279 -26.56 -1.81 -6.55
CA PHE A 279 -25.41 -2.69 -6.60
C PHE A 279 -24.84 -2.75 -8.00
N TYR A 280 -23.52 -2.80 -8.07
CA TYR A 280 -22.81 -3.01 -9.31
C TYR A 280 -21.99 -4.26 -9.15
N LEU A 281 -21.96 -5.10 -10.18
CA LEU A 281 -21.26 -6.38 -10.15
C LEU A 281 -20.17 -6.43 -11.21
N LYS A 282 -19.08 -7.10 -10.88
CA LYS A 282 -18.04 -7.52 -11.83
C LYS A 282 -17.44 -8.86 -11.39
N TYR A 283 -16.87 -9.59 -12.35
CA TYR A 283 -16.33 -10.93 -12.12
C TYR A 283 -14.81 -10.94 -11.94
N ASN A 284 -14.10 -9.98 -12.56
CA ASN A 284 -12.68 -9.74 -12.30
C ASN A 284 -12.46 -8.37 -11.66
N TYR A 285 -11.37 -8.24 -10.91
CA TYR A 285 -11.06 -6.99 -10.24
C TYR A 285 -10.81 -5.82 -11.20
N THR A 286 -10.20 -6.07 -12.36
CA THR A 286 -9.86 -5.03 -13.34
C THR A 286 -11.02 -4.62 -14.24
N ASP A 287 -12.15 -5.32 -14.17
CA ASP A 287 -13.31 -5.04 -15.03
C ASP A 287 -13.99 -3.73 -14.64
N GLY A 288 -14.62 -3.08 -15.62
CA GLY A 288 -15.58 -2.02 -15.37
C GLY A 288 -16.79 -2.53 -14.59
N TRP A 289 -17.39 -1.67 -13.78
CA TRP A 289 -18.65 -1.99 -13.11
C TRP A 289 -19.77 -2.20 -14.15
N GLY A 290 -20.55 -3.27 -13.99
CA GLY A 290 -21.74 -3.51 -14.80
C GLY A 290 -22.85 -2.48 -14.57
N SER A 291 -24.03 -2.71 -15.14
CA SER A 291 -25.20 -1.85 -14.88
C SER A 291 -25.70 -2.00 -13.44
N ALA A 292 -26.34 -0.95 -12.92
CA ALA A 292 -26.97 -0.99 -11.61
C ALA A 292 -28.04 -2.10 -11.53
N ILE A 293 -27.93 -2.93 -10.49
CA ILE A 293 -28.88 -3.98 -10.15
C ILE A 293 -29.69 -3.49 -8.96
N TYR A 294 -31.01 -3.43 -9.15
CA TYR A 294 -31.98 -3.08 -8.10
C TYR A 294 -32.51 -4.35 -7.47
N THR A 295 -32.56 -4.39 -6.14
CA THR A 295 -33.01 -5.56 -5.38
C THR A 295 -34.51 -5.51 -5.17
N ASN A 296 -35.31 -5.83 -6.18
CA ASN A 296 -36.77 -5.94 -6.04
C ASN A 296 -37.28 -7.38 -5.91
N SER A 297 -36.44 -8.32 -5.44
CA SER A 297 -36.87 -9.72 -5.27
C SER A 297 -37.92 -9.83 -4.16
N THR A 298 -39.14 -10.16 -4.55
CA THR A 298 -40.25 -10.59 -3.69
C THR A 298 -40.40 -12.13 -3.67
N GLY A 299 -39.38 -12.89 -4.09
CA GLY A 299 -39.41 -14.37 -4.21
C GLY A 299 -38.93 -15.15 -2.97
N CYS A 300 -38.83 -16.48 -3.10
CA CYS A 300 -38.44 -17.45 -2.04
C CYS A 300 -37.00 -17.28 -1.48
N SER A 301 -36.19 -16.46 -2.14
CA SER A 301 -34.85 -16.06 -1.73
C SER A 301 -34.75 -14.54 -1.76
N CYS A 302 -34.00 -13.98 -0.83
CA CYS A 302 -33.88 -12.54 -0.71
C CYS A 302 -32.45 -12.09 -0.87
N SER A 303 -32.32 -10.95 -1.54
CA SER A 303 -31.11 -10.16 -1.59
C SER A 303 -30.91 -9.47 -0.25
N SER A 304 -30.41 -10.17 0.76
CA SER A 304 -29.88 -9.52 1.94
C SER A 304 -28.53 -8.86 1.58
N ASN A 305 -28.59 -7.55 1.30
CA ASN A 305 -27.49 -6.57 1.42
C ASN A 305 -26.28 -6.70 0.50
N GLY A 306 -26.52 -6.69 -0.80
CA GLY A 306 -25.44 -6.61 -1.80
C GLY A 306 -24.96 -7.93 -2.33
N TRP A 307 -25.84 -8.92 -2.22
CA TRP A 307 -25.56 -10.32 -2.51
C TRP A 307 -26.76 -10.93 -3.21
N SER A 308 -27.21 -10.28 -4.26
CA SER A 308 -28.16 -10.86 -5.19
C SER A 308 -27.47 -11.06 -6.52
N ASN A 309 -27.69 -12.24 -7.08
CA ASN A 309 -27.19 -12.69 -8.35
C ASN A 309 -27.25 -11.63 -9.47
N ALA A 310 -26.37 -11.80 -10.45
CA ALA A 310 -26.29 -11.03 -11.68
C ALA A 310 -27.55 -11.07 -12.56
N GLN A 311 -28.64 -11.75 -12.15
CA GLN A 311 -29.78 -12.08 -13.01
C GLN A 311 -31.16 -11.67 -12.46
N LYS A 312 -31.25 -11.01 -11.30
CA LYS A 312 -32.54 -10.58 -10.70
C LYS A 312 -33.52 -11.73 -10.34
N ASP A 313 -33.07 -12.98 -10.39
CA ASP A 313 -33.95 -14.14 -10.23
C ASP A 313 -33.87 -14.75 -8.83
N SER A 314 -35.00 -15.24 -8.34
CA SER A 314 -35.12 -16.00 -7.08
C SER A 314 -34.24 -17.26 -7.01
N CYS A 315 -33.70 -17.73 -8.14
CA CYS A 315 -32.91 -18.96 -8.28
C CYS A 315 -31.55 -18.72 -8.99
N GLY A 316 -31.09 -17.47 -9.07
CA GLY A 316 -29.91 -17.10 -9.88
C GLY A 316 -28.55 -17.47 -9.28
N PHE A 317 -27.47 -17.06 -9.97
CA PHE A 317 -26.08 -17.51 -9.75
C PHE A 317 -25.49 -17.49 -8.33
N ALA A 318 -25.88 -16.56 -7.44
CA ALA A 318 -25.38 -16.47 -6.05
C ALA A 318 -26.32 -15.65 -5.16
N THR A 319 -26.61 -16.11 -3.94
CA THR A 319 -27.49 -15.45 -2.96
C THR A 319 -26.98 -15.63 -1.53
N TRP A 320 -26.96 -14.54 -0.74
CA TRP A 320 -26.49 -14.58 0.65
C TRP A 320 -27.31 -15.51 1.54
N TYR A 321 -28.63 -15.53 1.35
CA TYR A 321 -29.52 -16.46 2.03
C TYR A 321 -30.72 -16.79 1.15
N ALA A 322 -30.78 -18.04 0.73
CA ALA A 322 -31.95 -18.61 0.09
C ALA A 322 -32.87 -19.19 1.17
N GLY A 323 -34.12 -18.72 1.21
CA GLY A 323 -35.09 -19.14 2.23
C GLY A 323 -35.42 -20.62 2.15
N CYS A 324 -35.54 -21.18 0.94
CA CYS A 324 -35.76 -22.62 0.76
C CYS A 324 -34.52 -23.46 1.13
N GLU A 325 -33.32 -22.89 1.00
CA GLU A 325 -32.07 -23.55 1.40
C GLU A 325 -31.80 -23.41 2.89
N ASN A 326 -32.34 -22.40 3.56
CA ASN A 326 -31.92 -21.95 4.91
C ASN A 326 -30.42 -21.66 5.00
N GLY A 327 -29.85 -21.04 3.97
CA GLY A 327 -28.42 -20.70 3.94
C GLY A 327 -27.96 -20.02 2.65
N PRO A 328 -26.66 -19.65 2.59
CA PRO A 328 -26.04 -19.15 1.36
C PRO A 328 -26.07 -20.22 0.27
N SER A 329 -26.29 -19.79 -0.98
CA SER A 329 -26.44 -20.71 -2.11
C SER A 329 -26.09 -20.06 -3.45
N MET A 330 -25.63 -20.89 -4.40
CA MET A 330 -25.35 -20.53 -5.80
C MET A 330 -26.22 -21.32 -6.78
N SER A 331 -27.02 -20.62 -7.61
CA SER A 331 -27.94 -21.25 -8.60
C SER A 331 -28.78 -22.37 -8.01
N HIS A 332 -29.42 -22.14 -6.85
CA HIS A 332 -30.32 -23.16 -6.29
C HIS A 332 -31.62 -23.25 -7.06
N ASP A 333 -32.17 -24.45 -7.11
CA ASP A 333 -33.55 -24.72 -7.46
C ASP A 333 -34.27 -25.29 -6.22
N CYS A 334 -35.27 -24.55 -5.70
CA CYS A 334 -36.03 -24.98 -4.52
C CYS A 334 -36.82 -26.29 -4.72
N SER A 335 -36.89 -26.83 -5.94
CA SER A 335 -37.47 -28.15 -6.23
C SER A 335 -36.45 -29.31 -6.13
N GLN A 336 -35.18 -29.00 -5.90
CA GLN A 336 -34.07 -29.95 -5.83
C GLN A 336 -33.60 -30.16 -4.38
N PRO A 337 -32.73 -31.16 -4.13
CA PRO A 337 -32.05 -31.29 -2.85
C PRO A 337 -31.26 -30.03 -2.50
N VAL A 338 -30.98 -29.83 -1.20
CA VAL A 338 -30.31 -28.63 -0.66
C VAL A 338 -28.98 -28.33 -1.37
N GLU A 339 -28.84 -27.11 -1.90
CA GLU A 339 -27.77 -26.60 -2.76
C GLU A 339 -27.01 -25.42 -2.12
N ARG A 340 -26.53 -25.63 -0.90
CA ARG A 340 -25.83 -24.57 -0.15
C ARG A 340 -24.37 -24.40 -0.57
N ALA A 341 -23.85 -23.19 -0.34
CA ALA A 341 -22.49 -22.80 -0.64
C ALA A 341 -21.79 -22.24 0.60
N ASP A 342 -20.50 -22.53 0.76
CA ASP A 342 -19.63 -21.79 1.65
C ASP A 342 -19.33 -20.41 1.05
N ILE A 343 -19.28 -19.38 1.88
CA ILE A 343 -18.93 -18.03 1.45
C ILE A 343 -17.84 -17.40 2.33
N VAL A 344 -16.93 -16.68 1.69
CA VAL A 344 -15.94 -15.82 2.36
C VAL A 344 -16.09 -14.41 1.84
N VAL A 345 -16.36 -13.48 2.74
CA VAL A 345 -16.70 -12.09 2.43
C VAL A 345 -15.61 -11.16 2.92
N TRP A 346 -15.10 -10.37 1.98
CA TRP A 346 -14.17 -9.28 2.23
C TRP A 346 -14.87 -7.96 1.94
N ILE A 347 -14.58 -6.94 2.76
CA ILE A 347 -15.11 -5.58 2.58
C ILE A 347 -13.97 -4.55 2.57
N ARG A 348 -14.15 -3.50 1.76
CA ARG A 348 -13.20 -2.40 1.58
C ARG A 348 -13.94 -1.09 1.37
#